data_AF-V9YZT1-F1
#
_entry.id   AF-V9YZT1-F1
#
_cell.length_a   1.000
_cell.length_b   1.000
_cell.length_c   1.000
_cell.angle_alpha   90.00
_cell.angle_beta   90.00
_cell.angle_gamma   90.00
#
_symmetry.space_group_name_H-M   'P 1'
#
loop_
_entity.id
_entity.type
_entity.pdbx_description
1 polymer ?
#
loop_
_entity_poly.entity_id
_entity_poly.type
_entity_poly.pdbx_seq_one_letter_code
_entity_poly.pdbx_strand_id
1 'polypeptide(L)'
;MNRQLQAFPAFRLRPPADDSAPADVVDANDLVVGQVDAAAGGYRGRAGADSGPKRADALRAAEDAAVFHLARHGPADAEHQPYSSASEARAAVALIPLQRQEIVDSAARAYFFHALRQEHVTAILDGLEAIVREHFASGTRGGCRRVARLLDQVRKPARALLSQAPGDERDWMAFPLARLLAFTEMAAGRLGATATGPVSDLDGPFPNPHSADQALATAFRTYRDVQALANALPTLPEATLHALGTLDDAAAQLPSGPCAKNRADCRTASSRLDALATAARNLDAAAPDTAAEVHARAQELTAIAADTSARLNATALLLEDAGRHGSVRTILSTLQEAELGGESDAGTRSVRVGDTETGPIRRTEDGRWTGPGITDPYRSPEGAAAALIDHFREGGPPPAVPPDDSPHQSTESTCPTPTRPGCTPSSPASRPTRTTPAPNGDGRANTRTAPPRRPSNGPAPSTTPASCATPRATRCTSPSPTNTGPEAGRARPAPMAAALAPTPRPAPCSCAPAASTSSTASCGTHSSHWDSLTPASRSPARRPGDAPRGPGTTPHS
;
A
#
# COMPACT_ATOMS: atom_id res chain seq x y z
N MET A 1 -13.69 25.80 26.30
CA MET A 1 -12.51 24.96 26.00
C MET A 1 -12.70 24.35 24.63
N ASN A 2 -11.71 24.50 23.73
CA ASN A 2 -11.74 23.88 22.41
C ASN A 2 -11.63 22.36 22.55
N ARG A 3 -12.46 21.61 21.83
CA ARG A 3 -12.47 20.15 21.86
C ARG A 3 -11.96 19.61 20.53
N GLN A 4 -10.92 18.79 20.58
CA GLN A 4 -10.37 18.13 19.41
C GLN A 4 -11.37 17.11 18.85
N LEU A 5 -11.50 17.05 17.52
CA LEU A 5 -12.36 16.06 16.87
C LEU A 5 -11.68 14.69 16.87
N GLN A 6 -12.45 13.62 17.07
CA GLN A 6 -11.88 12.27 17.17
C GLN A 6 -11.48 11.73 15.79
N ALA A 7 -12.34 11.90 14.79
CA ALA A 7 -12.07 11.42 13.43
C ALA A 7 -11.02 12.27 12.69
N PHE A 8 -10.92 13.57 13.04
CA PHE A 8 -10.02 14.52 12.39
C PHE A 8 -9.25 15.35 13.44
N PRO A 9 -8.19 14.80 14.03
CA PRO A 9 -7.49 15.44 15.15
C PRO A 9 -6.88 16.81 14.83
N ALA A 10 -6.66 17.14 13.56
CA ALA A 10 -6.22 18.47 13.15
C ALA A 10 -7.28 19.55 13.35
N PHE A 11 -8.54 19.18 13.58
CA PHE A 11 -9.67 20.09 13.72
C PHE A 11 -10.17 20.12 15.16
N ARG A 12 -10.76 21.26 15.54
CA ARG A 12 -11.30 21.49 16.88
C ARG A 12 -12.63 22.22 16.79
N LEU A 13 -13.56 21.86 17.67
CA LEU A 13 -14.78 22.63 17.88
C LEU A 13 -14.50 23.73 18.91
N ARG A 14 -14.64 24.99 18.48
CA ARG A 14 -14.60 26.16 19.33
C ARG A 14 -16.02 26.42 19.85
N PRO A 15 -16.20 26.65 21.17
CA PRO A 15 -17.52 26.99 21.70
C PRO A 15 -18.06 28.27 21.04
N PRO A 16 -19.39 28.40 20.92
CA PRO A 16 -19.99 29.59 20.34
C PRO A 16 -19.66 30.81 21.22
N ALA A 17 -19.56 31.98 20.59
CA ALA A 17 -19.30 33.23 21.32
C ALA A 17 -20.40 33.52 22.35
N ASP A 18 -21.65 33.29 21.95
CA ASP A 18 -22.86 33.48 22.75
C ASP A 18 -23.81 32.28 22.56
N ASP A 19 -24.78 32.07 23.47
CA ASP A 19 -25.67 30.89 23.48
C ASP A 19 -26.51 30.69 22.21
N SER A 20 -26.67 31.72 21.38
CA SER A 20 -27.42 31.68 20.12
C SER A 20 -26.54 31.63 18.87
N ALA A 21 -25.22 31.76 19.01
CA ALA A 21 -24.30 31.75 17.88
C ALA A 21 -23.97 30.31 17.45
N PRO A 22 -23.68 30.08 16.16
CA PRO A 22 -23.12 28.80 15.73
C PRO A 22 -21.74 28.58 16.36
N ALA A 23 -21.41 27.33 16.64
CA ALA A 23 -20.08 26.97 17.13
C ALA A 23 -19.12 26.83 15.95
N ASP A 24 -17.96 27.47 16.00
CA ASP A 24 -17.00 27.43 14.89
C ASP A 24 -16.17 26.14 14.94
N VAL A 25 -15.97 25.53 13.77
CA VAL A 25 -14.98 24.47 13.58
C VAL A 25 -13.73 25.11 13.02
N VAL A 26 -12.60 24.89 13.70
CA VAL A 26 -11.30 25.47 13.33
C VAL A 26 -10.28 24.39 13.04
N ASP A 27 -9.34 24.70 12.14
CA ASP A 27 -8.20 23.83 11.82
C ASP A 27 -7.05 23.98 12.84
N ALA A 28 -5.90 23.36 12.53
CA ALA A 28 -4.71 23.39 13.36
C ALA A 28 -4.08 24.79 13.48
N ASN A 29 -4.39 25.70 12.55
CA ASN A 29 -3.92 27.09 12.50
C ASN A 29 -4.96 28.07 13.07
N ASP A 30 -6.00 27.58 13.75
CA ASP A 30 -7.12 28.35 14.31
C ASP A 30 -7.97 29.09 13.25
N LEU A 31 -7.88 28.69 11.97
CA LEU A 31 -8.72 29.20 10.88
C LEU A 31 -10.10 28.56 10.93
N VAL A 32 -11.17 29.36 10.80
CA VAL A 32 -12.55 28.85 10.74
C VAL A 32 -12.78 28.15 9.40
N VAL A 33 -13.07 26.85 9.47
CA VAL A 33 -13.28 25.98 8.30
C VAL A 33 -14.74 25.59 8.09
N GLY A 34 -15.57 25.76 9.12
CA GLY A 34 -16.98 25.40 9.11
C GLY A 34 -17.66 25.79 10.41
N GLN A 35 -18.95 25.49 10.49
CA GLN A 35 -19.78 25.87 11.63
C GLN A 35 -20.71 24.73 12.03
N VAL A 36 -21.11 24.70 13.30
CA VAL A 36 -22.12 23.80 13.83
C VAL A 36 -23.31 24.62 14.29
N ASP A 37 -24.43 24.42 13.61
CA ASP A 37 -25.70 25.04 13.95
C ASP A 37 -26.51 24.10 14.86
N ALA A 38 -27.10 24.67 15.92
CA ALA A 38 -28.14 24.00 16.67
C ALA A 38 -29.45 24.05 15.85
N ALA A 39 -29.92 22.89 15.40
CA ALA A 39 -31.19 22.74 14.70
C ALA A 39 -32.22 22.08 15.63
N ALA A 40 -33.52 22.35 15.47
CA ALA A 40 -34.56 21.83 16.36
C ALA A 40 -34.40 20.33 16.66
N GLY A 41 -33.90 20.01 17.88
CA GLY A 41 -33.62 18.65 18.36
C GLY A 41 -32.30 18.00 17.89
N GLY A 42 -31.24 18.75 17.54
CA GLY A 42 -29.91 18.22 17.23
C GLY A 42 -28.94 19.26 16.63
N TYR A 43 -27.84 18.79 16.06
CA TYR A 43 -26.78 19.64 15.49
C TYR A 43 -26.51 19.30 14.03
N ARG A 44 -26.11 20.30 13.23
CA ARG A 44 -25.65 20.09 11.85
C ARG A 44 -24.35 20.82 11.62
N GLY A 45 -23.37 20.12 11.07
CA GLY A 45 -22.16 20.73 10.55
C GLY A 45 -22.43 21.34 9.19
N ARG A 46 -21.84 22.49 8.91
CA ARG A 46 -21.92 23.15 7.61
C ARG A 46 -20.56 23.72 7.20
N ALA A 47 -20.31 23.75 5.90
CA ALA A 47 -19.20 24.51 5.32
C ALA A 47 -19.68 25.19 4.04
N GLY A 48 -19.73 26.53 4.05
CA GLY A 48 -20.37 27.29 2.97
C GLY A 48 -21.86 27.00 2.90
N ALA A 49 -22.35 26.62 1.71
CA ALA A 49 -23.76 26.31 1.47
C ALA A 49 -24.12 24.86 1.77
N ASP A 50 -23.13 23.97 1.93
CA ASP A 50 -23.37 22.54 2.12
C ASP A 50 -23.53 22.22 3.61
N SER A 51 -24.48 21.33 3.93
CA SER A 51 -24.77 20.91 5.30
C SER A 51 -24.79 19.40 5.44
N GLY A 52 -24.30 18.95 6.59
CA GLY A 52 -24.24 17.52 6.95
C GLY A 52 -25.57 16.99 7.50
N PRO A 53 -25.64 15.68 7.72
CA PRO A 53 -26.78 15.07 8.37
C PRO A 53 -26.96 15.61 9.79
N LYS A 54 -28.19 15.51 10.31
CA LYS A 54 -28.48 15.89 11.70
C LYS A 54 -27.83 14.89 12.66
N ARG A 55 -27.06 15.38 13.62
CA ARG A 55 -26.39 14.60 14.67
C ARG A 55 -27.01 14.90 16.03
N ALA A 56 -26.91 13.94 16.95
CA ALA A 56 -27.29 14.12 18.34
C ALA A 56 -26.26 14.93 19.14
N ASP A 57 -25.00 14.94 18.68
CA ASP A 57 -23.86 15.57 19.34
C ASP A 57 -23.18 16.60 18.42
N ALA A 58 -22.79 17.73 19.01
CA ALA A 58 -22.11 18.82 18.32
C ALA A 58 -20.71 18.43 17.83
N LEU A 59 -19.98 17.54 18.51
CA LEU A 59 -18.65 17.11 18.04
C LEU A 59 -18.76 16.26 16.76
N ARG A 60 -19.74 15.35 16.69
CA ARG A 60 -20.03 14.61 15.45
C ARG A 60 -20.48 15.52 14.31
N ALA A 61 -21.26 16.55 14.62
CA ALA A 61 -21.63 17.56 13.61
C ALA A 61 -20.40 18.36 13.14
N ALA A 62 -19.47 18.67 14.04
CA ALA A 62 -18.21 19.33 13.68
C ALA A 62 -17.34 18.47 12.75
N GLU A 63 -17.32 17.15 12.94
CA GLU A 63 -16.64 16.21 12.02
C GLU A 63 -17.23 16.28 10.62
N ASP A 64 -18.55 16.42 10.48
CA ASP A 64 -19.19 16.58 9.17
C ASP A 64 -18.77 17.90 8.48
N ALA A 65 -18.60 18.99 9.24
CA ALA A 65 -18.08 20.26 8.70
C ALA A 65 -16.62 20.14 8.25
N ALA A 66 -15.78 19.45 9.02
CA ALA A 66 -14.39 19.16 8.65
C ALA A 66 -14.31 18.32 7.37
N VAL A 67 -15.21 17.35 7.18
CA VAL A 67 -15.33 16.56 5.95
C VAL A 67 -15.57 17.46 4.73
N PHE A 68 -16.50 18.40 4.79
CA PHE A 68 -16.73 19.32 3.68
C PHE A 68 -15.51 20.21 3.39
N HIS A 69 -14.83 20.67 4.44
CA HIS A 69 -13.61 21.43 4.27
C HIS A 69 -12.53 20.61 3.55
N LEU A 70 -12.24 19.41 4.03
CA LEU A 70 -11.28 18.48 3.41
C LEU A 70 -11.64 18.14 1.96
N ALA A 71 -12.93 17.91 1.68
CA ALA A 71 -13.40 17.64 0.34
C ALA A 71 -13.16 18.79 -0.65
N ARG A 72 -13.24 20.03 -0.15
CA ARG A 72 -13.12 21.25 -0.97
C ARG A 72 -11.69 21.74 -1.11
N HIS A 73 -10.92 21.69 -0.02
CA HIS A 73 -9.61 22.31 0.08
C HIS A 73 -8.47 21.30 0.15
N GLY A 74 -8.78 20.02 0.35
CA GLY A 74 -7.80 19.00 0.64
C GLY A 74 -7.35 19.01 2.11
N PRO A 75 -6.59 17.97 2.51
CA PRO A 75 -5.93 17.93 3.80
C PRO A 75 -4.83 18.98 3.93
N ALA A 76 -4.48 19.35 5.16
CA ALA A 76 -3.34 20.23 5.41
C ALA A 76 -2.01 19.52 5.08
N ASP A 77 -0.94 20.26 4.79
CA ASP A 77 0.39 19.67 4.48
C ASP A 77 0.87 18.69 5.56
N ALA A 78 0.60 18.98 6.84
CA ALA A 78 0.92 18.10 7.97
C ALA A 78 0.23 16.73 7.92
N GLU A 79 -0.85 16.59 7.16
CA GLU A 79 -1.60 15.34 6.99
C GLU A 79 -1.12 14.52 5.78
N HIS A 80 -0.12 15.02 5.03
CA HIS A 80 0.54 14.30 3.93
C HIS A 80 1.71 13.44 4.41
N GLN A 81 1.84 13.20 5.72
CA GLN A 81 2.87 12.31 6.24
C GLN A 81 2.70 10.88 5.70
N PRO A 82 3.81 10.19 5.38
CA PRO A 82 3.74 8.80 4.92
C PRO A 82 3.02 7.93 5.95
N TYR A 83 2.43 6.84 5.49
CA TYR A 83 1.95 5.79 6.37
C TYR A 83 3.13 5.17 7.11
N SER A 84 2.94 4.87 8.39
CA SER A 84 3.96 4.21 9.21
C SER A 84 4.26 2.79 8.71
N SER A 85 3.28 2.13 8.10
CA SER A 85 3.41 0.78 7.57
C SER A 85 2.48 0.51 6.40
N ALA A 86 2.76 -0.56 5.64
CA ALA A 86 1.86 -1.06 4.60
C ALA A 86 0.49 -1.48 5.17
N SER A 87 0.43 -1.92 6.44
CA SER A 87 -0.81 -2.32 7.09
C SER A 87 -1.72 -1.10 7.37
N GLU A 88 -1.13 0.02 7.79
CA GLU A 88 -1.84 1.28 7.98
C GLU A 88 -2.38 1.80 6.64
N ALA A 89 -1.55 1.76 5.59
CA ALA A 89 -1.96 2.16 4.24
C ALA A 89 -3.15 1.33 3.74
N ARG A 90 -3.10 0.00 3.91
CA ARG A 90 -4.21 -0.90 3.54
C ARG A 90 -5.47 -0.62 4.34
N ALA A 91 -5.35 -0.41 5.65
CA ALA A 91 -6.48 -0.10 6.51
C ALA A 91 -7.17 1.20 6.08
N ALA A 92 -6.40 2.25 5.79
CA ALA A 92 -6.93 3.52 5.30
C ALA A 92 -7.65 3.37 3.95
N VAL A 93 -7.04 2.65 3.00
CA VAL A 93 -7.64 2.39 1.67
C VAL A 93 -8.91 1.53 1.78
N ALA A 94 -8.95 0.56 2.69
CA ALA A 94 -10.09 -0.34 2.88
C ALA A 94 -11.37 0.38 3.36
N LEU A 95 -11.26 1.59 3.92
CA LEU A 95 -12.41 2.40 4.34
C LEU A 95 -13.13 3.06 3.16
N ILE A 96 -12.44 3.26 2.02
CA ILE A 96 -12.97 3.99 0.87
C ILE A 96 -14.11 3.22 0.19
N PRO A 97 -13.98 1.91 -0.14
CA PRO A 97 -15.09 1.15 -0.70
C PRO A 97 -16.32 1.04 0.20
N LEU A 98 -16.17 1.22 1.52
CA LEU A 98 -17.31 1.17 2.45
C LEU A 98 -18.32 2.31 2.21
N GLN A 99 -17.93 3.37 1.48
CA GLN A 99 -18.84 4.45 1.12
C GLN A 99 -19.83 4.05 0.01
N ARG A 100 -19.63 2.90 -0.66
CA ARG A 100 -20.42 2.46 -1.81
C ARG A 100 -21.93 2.46 -1.53
N GLN A 101 -22.35 1.86 -0.42
CA GLN A 101 -23.78 1.71 -0.14
C GLN A 101 -24.46 3.08 0.08
N GLU A 102 -23.81 3.98 0.82
CA GLU A 102 -24.34 5.32 1.07
C GLU A 102 -24.45 6.13 -0.24
N ILE A 103 -23.47 5.99 -1.15
CA ILE A 103 -23.54 6.61 -2.49
C ILE A 103 -24.70 6.04 -3.31
N VAL A 104 -24.91 4.72 -3.30
CA VAL A 104 -26.03 4.08 -4.01
C VAL A 104 -27.37 4.55 -3.46
N ASP A 105 -27.51 4.57 -2.14
CA ASP A 105 -28.77 4.96 -1.47
C ASP A 105 -29.09 6.44 -1.70
N SER A 106 -28.09 7.32 -1.63
CA SER A 106 -28.28 8.74 -1.92
C SER A 106 -28.53 9.01 -3.41
N ALA A 107 -27.83 8.30 -4.31
CA ALA A 107 -28.07 8.43 -5.75
C ALA A 107 -29.48 7.94 -6.12
N ALA A 108 -29.97 6.87 -5.49
CA ALA A 108 -31.34 6.40 -5.69
C ALA A 108 -32.38 7.43 -5.22
N ARG A 109 -32.09 8.26 -4.21
CA ARG A 109 -32.96 9.35 -3.77
C ARG A 109 -32.89 10.57 -4.68
N ALA A 110 -31.69 10.94 -5.12
CA ALA A 110 -31.47 12.09 -5.99
C ALA A 110 -32.00 11.85 -7.42
N TYR A 111 -31.76 10.66 -7.97
CA TYR A 111 -31.97 10.35 -9.39
C TYR A 111 -33.01 9.26 -9.65
N PHE A 112 -33.62 8.69 -8.61
CA PHE A 112 -34.59 7.59 -8.71
C PHE A 112 -34.07 6.45 -9.60
N PHE A 113 -34.88 6.02 -10.58
CA PHE A 113 -34.55 4.93 -11.51
C PHE A 113 -33.38 5.25 -12.46
N HIS A 114 -32.94 6.51 -12.53
CA HIS A 114 -31.85 6.94 -13.40
C HIS A 114 -30.48 6.96 -12.70
N ALA A 115 -30.39 6.62 -11.42
CA ALA A 115 -29.15 6.68 -10.65
C ALA A 115 -27.96 5.97 -11.33
N LEU A 116 -28.15 4.74 -11.81
CA LEU A 116 -27.11 3.97 -12.51
C LEU A 116 -26.90 4.37 -13.98
N ARG A 117 -27.70 5.31 -14.49
CA ARG A 117 -27.50 5.92 -15.82
C ARG A 117 -26.75 7.24 -15.73
N GLN A 118 -26.54 7.77 -14.52
CA GLN A 118 -25.74 8.96 -14.31
C GLN A 118 -24.27 8.61 -14.49
N GLU A 119 -23.63 9.24 -15.49
CA GLU A 119 -22.25 8.96 -15.88
C GLU A 119 -21.29 9.04 -14.69
N HIS A 120 -21.38 10.10 -13.89
CA HIS A 120 -20.50 10.29 -12.72
C HIS A 120 -20.76 9.25 -11.63
N VAL A 121 -22.01 8.84 -11.41
CA VAL A 121 -22.34 7.83 -10.39
C VAL A 121 -21.75 6.48 -10.80
N THR A 122 -21.94 6.07 -12.05
CA THR A 122 -21.38 4.83 -12.59
C THR A 122 -19.85 4.85 -12.52
N ALA A 123 -19.21 5.95 -12.94
CA ALA A 123 -17.75 6.11 -12.86
C ALA A 123 -17.22 6.03 -11.42
N ILE A 124 -17.94 6.60 -10.44
CA ILE A 124 -17.58 6.45 -9.01
C ILE A 124 -17.65 4.98 -8.59
N LEU A 125 -18.73 4.28 -8.92
CA LEU A 125 -18.91 2.88 -8.52
C LEU A 125 -17.87 1.95 -9.15
N ASP A 126 -17.55 2.15 -10.43
CA ASP A 126 -16.50 1.41 -11.13
C ASP A 126 -15.12 1.67 -10.51
N GLY A 127 -14.83 2.92 -10.16
CA GLY A 127 -13.61 3.30 -9.45
C GLY A 127 -13.50 2.68 -8.06
N LEU A 128 -14.60 2.62 -7.30
CA LEU A 128 -14.65 1.93 -6.00
C LEU A 128 -14.38 0.44 -6.14
N GLU A 129 -14.93 -0.21 -7.17
CA GLU A 129 -14.65 -1.63 -7.44
C GLU A 129 -13.17 -1.84 -7.80
N ALA A 130 -12.57 -0.95 -8.60
CA ALA A 130 -11.15 -1.00 -8.91
C ALA A 130 -10.27 -0.88 -7.64
N ILE A 131 -10.65 -0.03 -6.68
CA ILE A 131 -9.97 0.08 -5.38
C ILE A 131 -10.10 -1.22 -4.57
N VAL A 132 -11.29 -1.85 -4.52
CA VAL A 132 -11.48 -3.15 -3.84
C VAL A 132 -10.53 -4.21 -4.39
N ARG A 133 -10.37 -4.27 -5.72
CA ARG A 133 -9.47 -5.24 -6.36
C ARG A 133 -7.99 -4.98 -6.06
N GLU A 134 -7.61 -3.75 -5.73
CA GLU A 134 -6.21 -3.33 -5.58
C GLU A 134 -5.85 -2.87 -4.15
N HIS A 135 -6.72 -3.02 -3.16
CA HIS A 135 -6.45 -2.52 -1.81
C HIS A 135 -5.19 -3.15 -1.17
N PHE A 136 -4.79 -4.36 -1.58
CA PHE A 136 -3.56 -5.00 -1.15
C PHE A 136 -2.28 -4.50 -1.85
N ALA A 137 -2.42 -3.80 -2.98
CA ALA A 137 -1.29 -3.30 -3.78
C ALA A 137 -0.41 -2.32 -2.99
N SER A 138 -0.94 -1.62 -1.99
CA SER A 138 -0.19 -0.71 -1.10
C SER A 138 0.92 -1.38 -0.28
N GLY A 139 1.19 -2.67 -0.50
CA GLY A 139 2.37 -3.36 0.01
C GLY A 139 3.68 -3.06 -0.74
N THR A 140 3.67 -2.33 -1.86
CA THR A 140 4.89 -1.91 -2.57
C THR A 140 4.83 -0.43 -2.94
N ARG A 141 5.97 0.21 -3.20
CA ARG A 141 6.02 1.64 -3.60
C ARG A 141 5.29 1.85 -4.93
N GLY A 142 5.53 1.01 -5.92
CA GLY A 142 4.79 1.00 -7.18
C GLY A 142 3.28 0.79 -6.98
N GLY A 143 2.89 -0.08 -6.05
CA GLY A 143 1.48 -0.31 -5.74
C GLY A 143 0.82 0.86 -5.00
N CYS A 144 1.53 1.57 -4.12
CA CYS A 144 1.04 2.83 -3.53
C CYS A 144 0.71 3.88 -4.60
N ARG A 145 1.60 4.06 -5.60
CA ARG A 145 1.34 4.97 -6.73
C ARG A 145 0.13 4.54 -7.55
N ARG A 146 0.02 3.23 -7.84
CA ARG A 146 -1.12 2.65 -8.55
C ARG A 146 -2.44 2.94 -7.83
N VAL A 147 -2.50 2.71 -6.52
CA VAL A 147 -3.71 2.97 -5.72
C VAL A 147 -4.02 4.47 -5.68
N ALA A 148 -3.03 5.34 -5.45
CA ALA A 148 -3.25 6.79 -5.46
C ALA A 148 -3.88 7.28 -6.78
N ARG A 149 -3.41 6.76 -7.92
CA ARG A 149 -4.03 7.04 -9.22
C ARG A 149 -5.43 6.44 -9.36
N LEU A 150 -5.70 5.25 -8.83
CA LEU A 150 -7.07 4.70 -8.80
C LEU A 150 -8.03 5.58 -7.99
N LEU A 151 -7.55 6.22 -6.92
CA LEU A 151 -8.35 7.19 -6.17
C LEU A 151 -8.75 8.39 -7.04
N ASP A 152 -7.93 8.80 -8.01
CA ASP A 152 -8.31 9.85 -8.98
C ASP A 152 -9.47 9.47 -9.88
N GLN A 153 -9.64 8.19 -10.19
CA GLN A 153 -10.78 7.70 -10.97
C GLN A 153 -12.10 7.87 -10.20
N VAL A 154 -12.04 7.96 -8.87
CA VAL A 154 -13.19 8.24 -8.01
C VAL A 154 -13.33 9.74 -7.73
N ARG A 155 -12.21 10.44 -7.43
CA ARG A 155 -12.22 11.87 -7.09
C ARG A 155 -12.76 12.74 -8.21
N LYS A 156 -12.31 12.51 -9.45
CA LYS A 156 -12.71 13.35 -10.61
C LYS A 156 -14.22 13.35 -10.83
N PRO A 157 -14.91 12.20 -10.98
CA PRO A 157 -16.37 12.19 -11.15
C PRO A 157 -17.10 12.65 -9.88
N ALA A 158 -16.60 12.37 -8.67
CA ALA A 158 -17.22 12.86 -7.44
C ALA A 158 -17.20 14.39 -7.32
N ARG A 159 -16.07 15.04 -7.65
CA ARG A 159 -15.97 16.51 -7.71
C ARG A 159 -16.86 17.09 -8.80
N ALA A 160 -16.88 16.47 -9.98
CA ALA A 160 -17.72 16.91 -11.09
C ALA A 160 -19.21 16.87 -10.70
N LEU A 161 -19.67 15.74 -10.13
CA LEU A 161 -21.04 15.58 -9.65
C LEU A 161 -21.39 16.59 -8.56
N LEU A 162 -20.52 16.80 -7.57
CA LEU A 162 -20.73 17.78 -6.51
C LEU A 162 -20.80 19.22 -7.02
N SER A 163 -20.06 19.55 -8.08
CA SER A 163 -20.09 20.88 -8.69
C SER A 163 -21.31 21.12 -9.59
N GLN A 164 -21.86 20.06 -10.19
CA GLN A 164 -22.92 20.14 -11.21
C GLN A 164 -24.32 19.90 -10.62
N ALA A 165 -24.43 19.18 -9.51
CA ALA A 165 -25.71 18.85 -8.88
C ALA A 165 -26.45 20.12 -8.40
N PRO A 166 -27.67 20.39 -8.88
CA PRO A 166 -28.50 21.50 -8.42
C PRO A 166 -29.56 21.04 -7.38
N GLY A 167 -30.03 21.98 -6.57
CA GLY A 167 -31.22 21.82 -5.71
C GLY A 167 -31.24 20.51 -4.90
N ASP A 168 -32.36 19.80 -4.97
CA ASP A 168 -32.59 18.56 -4.23
C ASP A 168 -31.53 17.48 -4.48
N GLU A 169 -30.95 17.40 -5.69
CA GLU A 169 -29.88 16.43 -5.98
C GLU A 169 -28.65 16.72 -5.12
N ARG A 170 -28.30 18.01 -4.99
CA ARG A 170 -27.21 18.45 -4.13
C ARG A 170 -27.50 18.14 -2.67
N ASP A 171 -28.72 18.34 -2.20
CA ASP A 171 -29.10 18.07 -0.81
C ASP A 171 -28.91 16.59 -0.44
N TRP A 172 -29.18 15.67 -1.37
CA TRP A 172 -28.99 14.24 -1.13
C TRP A 172 -27.54 13.76 -1.34
N MET A 173 -26.82 14.35 -2.30
CA MET A 173 -25.50 13.87 -2.73
C MET A 173 -24.34 14.59 -2.05
N ALA A 174 -24.52 15.82 -1.54
CA ALA A 174 -23.42 16.66 -1.09
C ALA A 174 -22.58 15.98 0.01
N PHE A 175 -23.23 15.49 1.07
CA PHE A 175 -22.51 14.88 2.18
C PHE A 175 -21.83 13.55 1.81
N PRO A 176 -22.49 12.56 1.18
CA PRO A 176 -21.83 11.33 0.73
C PRO A 176 -20.64 11.59 -0.21
N LEU A 177 -20.76 12.54 -1.14
CA LEU A 177 -19.68 12.89 -2.06
C LEU A 177 -18.54 13.62 -1.33
N ALA A 178 -18.84 14.57 -0.44
CA ALA A 178 -17.82 15.23 0.35
C ALA A 178 -17.07 14.24 1.25
N ARG A 179 -17.78 13.30 1.87
CA ARG A 179 -17.20 12.23 2.66
C ARG A 179 -16.25 11.39 1.81
N LEU A 180 -16.73 10.89 0.67
CA LEU A 180 -15.91 10.13 -0.26
C LEU A 180 -14.65 10.89 -0.67
N LEU A 181 -14.80 12.16 -1.06
CA LEU A 181 -13.70 13.04 -1.43
C LEU A 181 -12.69 13.17 -0.29
N ALA A 182 -13.11 13.54 0.92
CA ALA A 182 -12.22 13.68 2.07
C ALA A 182 -11.38 12.41 2.32
N PHE A 183 -12.00 11.22 2.31
CA PHE A 183 -11.27 9.95 2.47
C PHE A 183 -10.26 9.73 1.33
N THR A 184 -10.65 9.99 0.09
CA THR A 184 -9.76 9.81 -1.06
C THR A 184 -8.63 10.85 -1.12
N GLU A 185 -8.84 12.10 -0.71
CA GLU A 185 -7.79 13.13 -0.66
C GLU A 185 -6.72 12.75 0.37
N MET A 186 -7.14 12.46 1.61
CA MET A 186 -6.24 12.04 2.68
C MET A 186 -5.45 10.79 2.27
N ALA A 187 -6.13 9.80 1.69
CA ALA A 187 -5.47 8.58 1.29
C ALA A 187 -4.48 8.81 0.14
N ALA A 188 -4.84 9.59 -0.88
CA ALA A 188 -3.98 9.86 -2.02
C ALA A 188 -2.71 10.64 -1.62
N GLY A 189 -2.85 11.68 -0.80
CA GLY A 189 -1.72 12.48 -0.32
C GLY A 189 -0.71 11.62 0.44
N ARG A 190 -1.20 10.84 1.42
CA ARG A 190 -0.36 9.94 2.21
C ARG A 190 0.24 8.78 1.41
N LEU A 191 -0.50 8.20 0.46
CA LEU A 191 0.03 7.16 -0.44
C LEU A 191 1.14 7.72 -1.34
N GLY A 192 1.01 8.96 -1.82
CA GLY A 192 2.04 9.66 -2.58
C GLY A 192 3.33 9.83 -1.77
N ALA A 193 3.22 10.32 -0.53
CA ALA A 193 4.35 10.44 0.39
C ALA A 193 4.95 9.08 0.77
N THR A 194 4.12 8.07 0.96
CA THR A 194 4.54 6.69 1.26
C THR A 194 5.35 6.08 0.12
N ALA A 195 5.00 6.38 -1.13
CA ALA A 195 5.70 5.88 -2.30
C ALA A 195 7.11 6.48 -2.48
N THR A 196 7.40 7.63 -1.87
CA THR A 196 8.69 8.35 -1.98
C THR A 196 9.48 8.40 -0.68
N GLY A 197 8.83 8.24 0.48
CA GLY A 197 9.44 8.31 1.80
C GLY A 197 10.18 7.03 2.21
N PRO A 198 11.03 7.09 3.26
CA PRO A 198 11.68 5.92 3.84
C PRO A 198 10.68 5.16 4.74
N VAL A 199 9.86 4.28 4.17
CA VAL A 199 8.96 3.42 4.94
C VAL A 199 9.57 2.03 5.04
N SER A 200 10.03 1.66 6.24
CA SER A 200 10.79 0.43 6.52
C SER A 200 10.13 -0.84 5.97
N ASP A 201 8.81 -0.91 6.01
CA ASP A 201 8.05 -2.14 5.72
C ASP A 201 7.75 -2.35 4.22
N LEU A 202 8.03 -1.34 3.40
CA LEU A 202 7.92 -1.41 1.94
C LEU A 202 9.21 -1.87 1.26
N ASP A 203 10.32 -1.78 1.99
CA ASP A 203 11.63 -2.23 1.55
C ASP A 203 11.96 -3.59 2.23
N GLY A 204 12.93 -4.33 1.69
CA GLY A 204 13.31 -5.64 2.26
C GLY A 204 12.33 -6.79 1.96
N PRO A 205 12.41 -7.90 2.71
CA PRO A 205 11.67 -9.13 2.42
C PRO A 205 10.15 -8.96 2.61
N PHE A 206 9.37 -9.87 2.02
CA PHE A 206 7.95 -9.94 2.29
C PHE A 206 7.70 -10.51 3.70
N PRO A 207 6.75 -9.95 4.47
CA PRO A 207 6.48 -10.41 5.83
C PRO A 207 5.81 -11.79 5.87
N ASN A 208 5.19 -12.22 4.76
CA ASN A 208 4.59 -13.53 4.61
C ASN A 208 4.41 -13.87 3.11
N PRO A 209 4.24 -15.16 2.75
CA PRO A 209 4.06 -15.57 1.35
C PRO A 209 2.84 -14.95 0.68
N HIS A 210 1.74 -14.78 1.42
CA HIS A 210 0.51 -14.21 0.87
C HIS A 210 0.72 -12.78 0.35
N SER A 211 1.54 -11.97 1.03
CA SER A 211 1.87 -10.61 0.59
C SER A 211 2.68 -10.61 -0.71
N ALA A 212 3.54 -11.61 -0.92
CA ALA A 212 4.27 -11.77 -2.18
C ALA A 212 3.34 -12.17 -3.32
N ASP A 213 2.41 -13.10 -3.07
CA ASP A 213 1.41 -13.53 -4.06
C ASP A 213 0.49 -12.37 -4.46
N GLN A 214 0.09 -11.52 -3.50
CA GLN A 214 -0.68 -10.31 -3.76
C GLN A 214 0.08 -9.32 -4.64
N ALA A 215 1.37 -9.08 -4.37
CA ALA A 215 2.20 -8.19 -5.16
C ALA A 215 2.38 -8.70 -6.61
N LEU A 216 2.61 -10.00 -6.77
CA LEU A 216 2.65 -10.65 -8.09
C LEU A 216 1.30 -10.51 -8.83
N ALA A 217 0.19 -10.71 -8.14
CA ALA A 217 -1.14 -10.54 -8.72
C ALA A 217 -1.40 -9.09 -9.16
N THR A 218 -0.91 -8.10 -8.41
CA THR A 218 -0.94 -6.67 -8.81
C THR A 218 -0.11 -6.42 -10.07
N ALA A 219 1.09 -7.02 -10.19
CA ALA A 219 1.89 -6.93 -11.41
C ALA A 219 1.13 -7.49 -12.62
N PHE A 220 0.52 -8.67 -12.47
CA PHE A 220 -0.26 -9.30 -13.54
C PHE A 220 -1.50 -8.49 -13.95
N ARG A 221 -2.25 -7.94 -12.99
CA ARG A 221 -3.38 -7.05 -13.29
C ARG A 221 -2.93 -5.78 -14.00
N THR A 222 -1.83 -5.18 -13.57
CA THR A 222 -1.27 -3.98 -14.22
C THR A 222 -0.82 -4.29 -15.65
N TYR A 223 -0.23 -5.46 -15.89
CA TYR A 223 0.04 -5.96 -17.24
C TYR A 223 -1.23 -6.05 -18.10
N ARG A 224 -2.32 -6.60 -17.56
CA ARG A 224 -3.60 -6.68 -18.29
C ARG A 224 -4.18 -5.30 -18.62
N ASP A 225 -4.03 -4.33 -17.73
CA ASP A 225 -4.43 -2.93 -18.00
C ASP A 225 -3.62 -2.34 -19.16
N VAL A 226 -2.28 -2.53 -19.16
CA VAL A 226 -1.39 -2.11 -20.25
C VAL A 226 -1.83 -2.74 -21.58
N GLN A 227 -2.05 -4.05 -21.58
CA GLN A 227 -2.49 -4.80 -22.76
C GLN A 227 -3.83 -4.30 -23.29
N ALA A 228 -4.82 -4.09 -22.42
CA ALA A 228 -6.13 -3.58 -22.80
C ALA A 228 -6.05 -2.18 -23.42
N LEU A 229 -5.25 -1.28 -22.83
CA LEU A 229 -5.06 0.08 -23.34
C LEU A 229 -4.32 0.10 -24.66
N ALA A 230 -3.25 -0.70 -24.80
CA ALA A 230 -2.52 -0.81 -26.06
C ALA A 230 -3.42 -1.34 -27.19
N ASN A 231 -4.22 -2.37 -26.91
CA ASN A 231 -5.15 -2.95 -27.89
C ASN A 231 -6.33 -2.03 -28.24
N ALA A 232 -6.65 -1.04 -27.41
CA ALA A 232 -7.69 -0.05 -27.68
C ALA A 232 -7.21 1.08 -28.61
N LEU A 233 -5.89 1.18 -28.88
CA LEU A 233 -5.37 2.19 -29.79
C LEU A 233 -5.75 1.86 -31.24
N PRO A 234 -6.22 2.84 -32.03
CA PRO A 234 -6.71 2.61 -33.39
C PRO A 234 -5.59 2.19 -34.36
N THR A 235 -4.37 2.65 -34.13
CA THR A 235 -3.17 2.26 -34.88
C THR A 235 -2.00 2.11 -33.93
N LEU A 236 -1.28 0.99 -34.04
CA LEU A 236 -0.06 0.73 -33.28
C LEU A 236 1.13 0.68 -34.25
N PRO A 237 2.18 1.49 -34.02
CA PRO A 237 3.44 1.34 -34.74
C PRO A 237 4.01 -0.09 -34.59
N GLU A 238 4.71 -0.57 -35.61
CA GLU A 238 5.31 -1.91 -35.61
C GLU A 238 6.24 -2.15 -34.40
N ALA A 239 7.02 -1.13 -34.03
CA ALA A 239 7.87 -1.17 -32.84
C ALA A 239 7.07 -1.38 -31.54
N THR A 240 5.91 -0.72 -31.40
CA THR A 240 5.03 -0.88 -30.25
C THR A 240 4.38 -2.26 -30.23
N LEU A 241 3.97 -2.79 -31.38
CA LEU A 241 3.44 -4.16 -31.51
C LEU A 241 4.47 -5.20 -31.08
N HIS A 242 5.71 -5.06 -31.54
CA HIS A 242 6.81 -5.95 -31.15
C HIS A 242 7.10 -5.87 -29.64
N ALA A 243 7.12 -4.65 -29.07
CA ALA A 243 7.32 -4.46 -27.64
C ALA A 243 6.17 -5.05 -26.81
N LEU A 244 4.92 -4.93 -27.29
CA LEU A 244 3.75 -5.57 -26.66
C LEU A 244 3.85 -7.10 -26.71
N GLY A 245 4.28 -7.68 -27.83
CA GLY A 245 4.53 -9.12 -27.92
C GLY A 245 5.62 -9.60 -26.93
N THR A 246 6.70 -8.83 -26.79
CA THR A 246 7.76 -9.12 -25.80
C THR A 246 7.21 -9.04 -24.37
N LEU A 247 6.32 -8.09 -24.10
CA LEU A 247 5.64 -7.97 -22.80
C LEU A 247 4.73 -9.16 -22.53
N ASP A 248 3.96 -9.60 -23.52
CA ASP A 248 3.10 -10.80 -23.44
C ASP A 248 3.92 -12.07 -23.16
N ASP A 249 5.04 -12.24 -23.86
CA ASP A 249 5.96 -13.36 -23.65
C ASP A 249 6.55 -13.35 -22.23
N ALA A 250 6.96 -12.17 -21.72
CA ALA A 250 7.47 -12.04 -20.36
C ALA A 250 6.38 -12.33 -19.32
N ALA A 251 5.16 -11.83 -19.52
CA ALA A 251 4.03 -12.06 -18.63
C ALA A 251 3.60 -13.53 -18.60
N ALA A 252 3.68 -14.25 -19.72
CA ALA A 252 3.38 -15.68 -19.81
C ALA A 252 4.35 -16.56 -18.98
N GLN A 253 5.53 -16.03 -18.65
CA GLN A 253 6.53 -16.73 -17.83
C GLN A 253 6.34 -16.51 -16.33
N LEU A 254 5.43 -15.63 -15.90
CA LEU A 254 5.16 -15.41 -14.49
C LEU A 254 4.56 -16.68 -13.85
N PRO A 255 4.91 -17.00 -12.60
CA PRO A 255 4.37 -18.16 -11.93
C PRO A 255 2.86 -18.00 -11.68
N SER A 256 2.09 -19.05 -11.93
CA SER A 256 0.65 -19.12 -11.65
C SER A 256 0.33 -19.59 -10.23
N GLY A 257 1.33 -20.06 -9.49
CA GLY A 257 1.22 -20.55 -8.12
C GLY A 257 1.99 -19.68 -7.12
N PRO A 258 2.08 -20.13 -5.84
CA PRO A 258 2.76 -19.39 -4.79
C PRO A 258 4.21 -19.05 -5.15
N CYS A 259 4.58 -17.77 -5.09
CA CYS A 259 5.88 -17.30 -5.55
C CYS A 259 6.94 -17.20 -4.44
N ALA A 260 6.52 -17.30 -3.17
CA ALA A 260 7.39 -17.18 -2.00
C ALA A 260 7.33 -18.39 -1.06
N LYS A 261 7.10 -19.60 -1.60
CA LYS A 261 7.07 -20.85 -0.81
C LYS A 261 8.46 -21.29 -0.36
N ASN A 262 9.46 -21.10 -1.22
CA ASN A 262 10.85 -21.40 -0.90
C ASN A 262 11.78 -20.47 -1.68
N ARG A 263 13.07 -20.57 -1.39
CA ARG A 263 14.12 -19.76 -2.01
C ARG A 263 14.15 -19.86 -3.54
N ALA A 264 14.02 -21.08 -4.09
CA ALA A 264 14.10 -21.29 -5.53
C ALA A 264 12.92 -20.60 -6.24
N ASP A 265 11.71 -20.76 -5.69
CA ASP A 265 10.51 -20.10 -6.20
C ASP A 265 10.66 -18.57 -6.16
N CYS A 266 11.18 -18.02 -5.07
CA CYS A 266 11.44 -16.57 -4.95
C CYS A 266 12.39 -16.07 -6.04
N ARG A 267 13.50 -16.79 -6.27
CA ARG A 267 14.50 -16.41 -7.30
C ARG A 267 13.95 -16.52 -8.70
N THR A 268 13.19 -17.59 -8.99
CA THR A 268 12.54 -17.76 -10.28
C THR A 268 11.54 -16.63 -10.50
N ALA A 269 10.65 -16.37 -9.54
CA ALA A 269 9.65 -15.31 -9.65
C ALA A 269 10.29 -13.92 -9.82
N SER A 270 11.34 -13.62 -9.05
CA SER A 270 12.12 -12.39 -9.19
C SER A 270 12.70 -12.24 -10.59
N SER A 271 13.41 -13.24 -11.10
CA SER A 271 14.00 -13.17 -12.45
C SER A 271 12.94 -12.97 -13.55
N ARG A 272 11.75 -13.58 -13.40
CA ARG A 272 10.64 -13.36 -14.34
C ARG A 272 10.05 -11.96 -14.23
N LEU A 273 9.97 -11.40 -13.02
CA LEU A 273 9.53 -10.03 -12.81
C LEU A 273 10.55 -9.01 -13.33
N ASP A 274 11.85 -9.27 -13.25
CA ASP A 274 12.88 -8.41 -13.87
C ASP A 274 12.75 -8.38 -15.41
N ALA A 275 12.45 -9.54 -16.01
CA ALA A 275 12.16 -9.64 -17.44
C ALA A 275 10.89 -8.85 -17.80
N LEU A 276 9.82 -8.96 -16.99
CA LEU A 276 8.59 -8.18 -17.15
C LEU A 276 8.85 -6.67 -17.02
N ALA A 277 9.60 -6.24 -16.01
CA ALA A 277 9.96 -4.84 -15.80
C ALA A 277 10.77 -4.28 -16.99
N THR A 278 11.63 -5.10 -17.58
CA THR A 278 12.41 -4.72 -18.77
C THR A 278 11.52 -4.63 -20.01
N ALA A 279 10.63 -5.60 -20.22
CA ALA A 279 9.68 -5.55 -21.34
C ALA A 279 8.72 -4.36 -21.23
N ALA A 280 8.26 -4.04 -20.02
CA ALA A 280 7.40 -2.89 -19.75
C ALA A 280 8.11 -1.56 -20.07
N ARG A 281 9.38 -1.41 -19.68
CA ARG A 281 10.21 -0.25 -20.06
C ARG A 281 10.39 -0.12 -21.56
N ASN A 282 10.60 -1.24 -22.26
CA ASN A 282 10.72 -1.23 -23.71
C ASN A 282 9.41 -0.84 -24.39
N LEU A 283 8.26 -1.25 -23.84
CA LEU A 283 6.96 -0.80 -24.33
C LEU A 283 6.74 0.69 -24.08
N ASP A 284 7.10 1.21 -22.91
CA ASP A 284 7.05 2.66 -22.63
C ASP A 284 7.89 3.46 -23.63
N ALA A 285 9.11 3.00 -23.92
CA ALA A 285 9.98 3.65 -24.89
C ALA A 285 9.52 3.53 -26.35
N ALA A 286 8.74 2.49 -26.68
CA ALA A 286 8.27 2.23 -28.04
C ALA A 286 6.85 2.74 -28.31
N ALA A 287 6.07 3.09 -27.28
CA ALA A 287 4.73 3.63 -27.43
C ALA A 287 4.79 5.06 -28.03
N PRO A 288 3.81 5.43 -28.87
CA PRO A 288 3.75 6.77 -29.44
C PRO A 288 3.37 7.79 -28.36
N ASP A 289 3.91 9.02 -28.43
CA ASP A 289 3.66 10.10 -27.46
C ASP A 289 2.17 10.41 -27.23
N THR A 290 1.32 10.10 -28.21
CA THR A 290 -0.14 10.26 -28.13
C THR A 290 -0.82 9.25 -27.21
N ALA A 291 -0.13 8.17 -26.80
CA ALA A 291 -0.63 7.10 -25.95
C ALA A 291 -0.26 7.29 -24.46
N ALA A 292 -0.52 8.48 -23.92
CA ALA A 292 -0.13 8.86 -22.54
C ALA A 292 -0.55 7.85 -21.45
N GLU A 293 -1.73 7.23 -21.57
CA GLU A 293 -2.19 6.20 -20.62
C GLU A 293 -1.41 4.88 -20.72
N VAL A 294 -0.94 4.52 -21.92
CA VAL A 294 -0.06 3.34 -22.09
C VAL A 294 1.29 3.60 -21.44
N HIS A 295 1.89 4.78 -21.67
CA HIS A 295 3.13 5.20 -21.00
C HIS A 295 3.00 5.14 -19.48
N ALA A 296 1.97 5.79 -18.93
CA ALA A 296 1.73 5.81 -17.49
C ALA A 296 1.60 4.39 -16.89
N ARG A 297 0.90 3.49 -17.57
CA ARG A 297 0.70 2.11 -17.09
C ARG A 297 1.93 1.22 -17.27
N ALA A 298 2.70 1.42 -18.34
CA ALA A 298 3.96 0.74 -18.55
C ALA A 298 5.01 1.14 -17.50
N GLN A 299 5.05 2.42 -17.12
CA GLN A 299 5.87 2.92 -16.02
C GLN A 299 5.42 2.38 -14.67
N GLU A 300 4.11 2.33 -14.40
CA GLU A 300 3.55 1.68 -13.20
C GLU A 300 3.95 0.20 -13.14
N LEU A 301 3.79 -0.54 -14.24
CA LEU A 301 4.15 -1.96 -14.32
C LEU A 301 5.64 -2.17 -14.07
N THR A 302 6.49 -1.33 -14.66
CA THR A 302 7.94 -1.33 -14.45
C THR A 302 8.27 -1.21 -12.96
N ALA A 303 7.70 -0.19 -12.29
CA ALA A 303 7.96 0.07 -10.88
C ALA A 303 7.48 -1.09 -10.00
N ILE A 304 6.25 -1.58 -10.21
CA ILE A 304 5.67 -2.69 -9.44
C ILE A 304 6.49 -3.96 -9.63
N ALA A 305 6.87 -4.30 -10.86
CA ALA A 305 7.61 -5.51 -11.16
C ALA A 305 9.05 -5.46 -10.59
N ALA A 306 9.73 -4.32 -10.72
CA ALA A 306 11.06 -4.12 -10.15
C ALA A 306 11.04 -4.18 -8.61
N ASP A 307 10.10 -3.48 -7.95
CA ASP A 307 9.96 -3.52 -6.49
C ASP A 307 9.66 -4.94 -6.02
N THR A 308 8.71 -5.62 -6.65
CA THR A 308 8.31 -6.99 -6.27
C THR A 308 9.47 -7.98 -6.47
N SER A 309 10.24 -7.83 -7.55
CA SER A 309 11.44 -8.61 -7.80
C SER A 309 12.50 -8.42 -6.70
N ALA A 310 12.82 -7.17 -6.37
CA ALA A 310 13.80 -6.85 -5.33
C ALA A 310 13.40 -7.44 -3.97
N ARG A 311 12.12 -7.35 -3.61
CA ARG A 311 11.60 -7.93 -2.37
C ARG A 311 11.59 -9.45 -2.37
N LEU A 312 11.29 -10.09 -3.49
CA LEU A 312 11.41 -11.55 -3.62
C LEU A 312 12.87 -12.00 -3.49
N ASN A 313 13.83 -11.25 -4.04
CA ASN A 313 15.25 -11.51 -3.82
C ASN A 313 15.64 -11.38 -2.35
N ALA A 314 15.21 -10.31 -1.67
CA ALA A 314 15.42 -10.16 -0.22
C ALA A 314 14.79 -11.31 0.57
N THR A 315 13.57 -11.73 0.21
CA THR A 315 12.89 -12.89 0.80
C THR A 315 13.66 -14.18 0.57
N ALA A 316 14.24 -14.37 -0.61
CA ALA A 316 15.07 -15.52 -0.93
C ALA A 316 16.33 -15.59 -0.06
N LEU A 317 16.97 -14.44 0.21
CA LEU A 317 18.12 -14.34 1.11
C LEU A 317 17.73 -14.64 2.56
N LEU A 318 16.60 -14.08 3.03
CA LEU A 318 16.06 -14.37 4.36
C LEU A 318 15.76 -15.86 4.55
N LEU A 319 15.22 -16.51 3.53
CA LEU A 319 14.95 -17.95 3.52
C LEU A 319 16.22 -18.82 3.57
N GLU A 320 17.36 -18.31 3.11
CA GLU A 320 18.66 -18.99 3.28
C GLU A 320 19.13 -18.97 4.73
N ASP A 321 18.85 -17.87 5.43
CA ASP A 321 19.27 -17.67 6.81
C ASP A 321 18.30 -18.32 7.82
N ALA A 322 17.05 -18.57 7.42
CA ALA A 322 15.99 -19.11 8.28
C ALA A 322 16.40 -20.39 9.03
N GLY A 323 17.20 -21.27 8.41
CA GLY A 323 17.67 -22.50 9.06
C GLY A 323 18.54 -22.25 10.29
N ARG A 324 19.22 -21.09 10.39
CA ARG A 324 20.07 -20.71 11.53
C ARG A 324 19.27 -20.13 12.69
N HIS A 325 18.14 -19.49 12.40
CA HIS A 325 17.21 -18.91 13.38
C HIS A 325 15.97 -19.80 13.64
N GLY A 326 15.97 -21.02 13.12
CA GLY A 326 14.84 -21.95 13.16
C GLY A 326 13.73 -21.64 12.14
N SER A 327 13.35 -20.38 11.96
CA SER A 327 12.33 -19.99 10.98
C SER A 327 12.46 -18.53 10.52
N VAL A 328 11.84 -18.20 9.37
CA VAL A 328 11.64 -16.80 8.93
C VAL A 328 10.83 -16.01 9.96
N ARG A 329 9.82 -16.64 10.57
CA ARG A 329 8.98 -16.02 11.58
C ARG A 329 9.80 -15.56 12.77
N THR A 330 10.78 -16.34 13.22
CA THR A 330 11.69 -15.98 14.31
C THR A 330 12.45 -14.71 13.96
N ILE A 331 13.10 -14.67 12.79
CA ILE A 331 13.86 -13.49 12.34
C ILE A 331 12.96 -12.25 12.30
N LEU A 332 11.81 -12.33 11.64
CA LEU A 332 10.89 -11.21 11.53
C LEU A 332 10.33 -10.78 12.90
N SER A 333 10.06 -11.71 13.82
CA SER A 333 9.60 -11.38 15.17
C SER A 333 10.67 -10.70 16.01
N THR A 334 11.94 -11.11 15.88
CA THR A 334 13.07 -10.45 16.55
C THR A 334 13.21 -9.00 16.06
N LEU A 335 12.96 -8.77 14.77
CA LEU A 335 13.06 -7.44 14.16
C LEU A 335 11.86 -6.53 14.46
N GLN A 336 10.72 -7.04 14.93
CA GLN A 336 9.56 -6.18 15.26
C GLN A 336 9.85 -5.19 16.40
N GLU A 337 10.83 -5.50 17.26
CA GLU A 337 11.24 -4.65 18.37
C GLU A 337 12.47 -3.79 18.02
N ALA A 338 12.92 -3.84 16.77
CA ALA A 338 14.17 -3.24 16.33
C ALA A 338 13.98 -2.32 15.12
N GLU A 339 14.73 -1.23 15.12
CA GLU A 339 14.84 -0.34 13.98
C GLU A 339 16.12 -0.63 13.22
N LEU A 340 15.97 -0.97 11.94
CA LEU A 340 17.08 -1.12 11.02
C LEU A 340 17.26 0.18 10.22
N GLY A 341 18.41 0.83 10.43
CA GLY A 341 18.76 2.05 9.70
C GLY A 341 18.96 1.78 8.21
N GLY A 342 18.86 2.84 7.41
CA GLY A 342 19.23 2.81 5.99
C GLY A 342 20.69 2.39 5.80
N GLU A 343 20.98 1.78 4.65
CA GLU A 343 22.35 1.41 4.28
C GLU A 343 23.16 2.66 3.95
N SER A 344 24.27 2.87 4.67
CA SER A 344 25.26 3.90 4.35
C SER A 344 26.01 3.53 3.06
N ASP A 345 26.65 4.50 2.40
CA ASP A 345 27.55 4.26 1.25
C ASP A 345 28.67 3.23 1.52
N ALA A 346 29.08 3.10 2.79
CA ALA A 346 30.07 2.10 3.24
C ALA A 346 29.49 0.68 3.45
N GLY A 347 28.23 0.43 3.06
CA GLY A 347 27.57 -0.87 3.23
C GLY A 347 27.27 -1.24 4.69
N THR A 348 27.04 -0.25 5.56
CA THR A 348 26.71 -0.45 6.98
C THR A 348 25.28 -0.05 7.28
N ARG A 349 24.64 -0.74 8.23
CA ARG A 349 23.30 -0.41 8.74
C ARG A 349 23.33 -0.38 10.25
N SER A 350 22.78 0.67 10.86
CA SER A 350 22.61 0.72 12.32
C SER A 350 21.49 -0.22 12.74
N VAL A 351 21.65 -0.88 13.88
CA VAL A 351 20.61 -1.69 14.50
C VAL A 351 20.32 -1.10 15.88
N ARG A 352 19.05 -0.79 16.15
CA ARG A 352 18.59 -0.28 17.44
C ARG A 352 17.46 -1.13 17.96
N VAL A 353 17.42 -1.37 19.27
CA VAL A 353 16.33 -2.03 19.98
C VAL A 353 15.79 -1.05 21.02
N GLY A 354 14.57 -0.55 20.80
CA GLY A 354 14.10 0.64 21.50
C GLY A 354 15.08 1.82 21.34
N ASP A 355 15.43 2.47 22.45
CA ASP A 355 16.38 3.60 22.46
C ASP A 355 17.85 3.18 22.50
N THR A 356 18.15 1.88 22.47
CA THR A 356 19.53 1.35 22.62
C THR A 356 20.11 0.94 21.28
N GLU A 357 21.29 1.47 20.93
CA GLU A 357 22.05 1.05 19.76
C GLU A 357 22.81 -0.25 20.06
N THR A 358 22.45 -1.34 19.39
CA THR A 358 23.08 -2.67 19.57
C THR A 358 24.37 -2.82 18.76
N GLY A 359 24.72 -1.79 17.98
CA GLY A 359 25.85 -1.76 17.05
C GLY A 359 25.43 -1.97 15.59
N PRO A 360 26.33 -1.71 14.62
CA PRO A 360 26.01 -1.81 13.21
C PRO A 360 26.25 -3.22 12.65
N ILE A 361 25.43 -3.60 11.68
CA ILE A 361 25.78 -4.68 10.75
C ILE A 361 26.50 -4.08 9.52
N ARG A 362 27.39 -4.85 8.91
CA ARG A 362 28.23 -4.44 7.80
C ARG A 362 28.25 -5.49 6.71
N ARG A 363 28.26 -5.01 5.47
CA ARG A 363 28.39 -5.86 4.30
C ARG A 363 29.84 -6.30 4.11
N THR A 364 30.06 -7.58 3.87
CA THR A 364 31.36 -8.17 3.56
C THR A 364 31.65 -8.05 2.06
N GLU A 365 32.90 -8.31 1.65
CA GLU A 365 33.30 -8.29 0.23
C GLU A 365 32.54 -9.28 -0.64
N ASP A 366 32.15 -10.45 -0.09
CA ASP A 366 31.33 -11.45 -0.78
C ASP A 366 29.82 -11.14 -0.75
N GLY A 367 29.45 -9.94 -0.27
CA GLY A 367 28.08 -9.43 -0.27
C GLY A 367 27.18 -9.96 0.85
N ARG A 368 27.75 -10.67 1.84
CA ARG A 368 27.08 -11.13 3.06
C ARG A 368 27.06 -10.05 4.14
N TRP A 369 26.40 -10.32 5.26
CA TRP A 369 26.23 -9.40 6.37
C TRP A 369 26.84 -9.95 7.66
N THR A 370 27.66 -9.16 8.32
CA THR A 370 28.30 -9.49 9.60
C THR A 370 28.12 -8.35 10.61
N GLY A 371 28.48 -8.59 11.86
CA GLY A 371 28.33 -7.63 12.96
C GLY A 371 29.07 -8.12 14.21
N PRO A 372 29.07 -7.33 15.30
CA PRO A 372 29.61 -7.76 16.58
C PRO A 372 29.03 -9.12 17.02
N GLY A 373 29.90 -10.06 17.41
CA GLY A 373 29.48 -11.41 17.83
C GLY A 373 29.07 -12.37 16.70
N ILE A 374 29.01 -11.92 15.44
CA ILE A 374 28.68 -12.78 14.30
C ILE A 374 29.97 -13.37 13.72
N THR A 375 30.20 -14.67 13.99
CA THR A 375 31.37 -15.40 13.46
C THR A 375 31.20 -15.82 12.00
N ASP A 376 29.99 -16.22 11.63
CA ASP A 376 29.64 -16.68 10.27
C ASP A 376 28.64 -15.71 9.61
N PRO A 377 29.05 -14.97 8.56
CA PRO A 377 28.21 -13.95 7.93
C PRO A 377 26.90 -14.50 7.31
N TYR A 378 25.82 -13.74 7.49
CA TYR A 378 24.46 -14.02 7.01
C TYR A 378 24.24 -13.55 5.58
N ARG A 379 23.26 -14.13 4.89
CA ARG A 379 22.93 -13.78 3.49
C ARG A 379 22.05 -12.54 3.38
N SER A 380 21.25 -12.27 4.41
CA SER A 380 20.34 -11.14 4.51
C SER A 380 20.77 -10.17 5.63
N PRO A 381 20.54 -8.85 5.45
CA PRO A 381 20.73 -7.89 6.53
C PRO A 381 19.79 -8.17 7.70
N GLU A 382 18.57 -8.65 7.43
CA GLU A 382 17.58 -9.03 8.44
C GLU A 382 18.07 -10.19 9.31
N GLY A 383 18.66 -11.24 8.72
CA GLY A 383 19.25 -12.35 9.46
C GLY A 383 20.44 -11.91 10.33
N ALA A 384 21.33 -11.08 9.79
CA ALA A 384 22.44 -10.52 10.58
C ALA A 384 21.94 -9.66 11.74
N ALA A 385 20.94 -8.81 11.51
CA ALA A 385 20.37 -7.97 12.55
C ALA A 385 19.69 -8.79 13.65
N ALA A 386 18.91 -9.82 13.30
CA ALA A 386 18.32 -10.71 14.29
C ALA A 386 19.40 -11.42 15.12
N ALA A 387 20.47 -11.90 14.49
CA ALA A 387 21.59 -12.53 15.21
C ALA A 387 22.31 -11.56 16.16
N LEU A 388 22.48 -10.30 15.74
CA LEU A 388 23.06 -9.26 16.59
C LEU A 388 22.17 -8.95 17.80
N ILE A 389 20.85 -8.87 17.60
CA ILE A 389 19.87 -8.63 18.68
C ILE A 389 19.85 -9.80 19.65
N ASP A 390 19.85 -11.03 19.15
CA ASP A 390 19.89 -12.24 19.98
C ASP A 390 21.20 -12.27 20.81
N HIS A 391 22.33 -11.97 20.18
CA HIS A 391 23.62 -11.85 20.87
C HIS A 391 23.62 -10.75 21.94
N PHE A 392 23.03 -9.59 21.65
CA PHE A 392 22.89 -8.49 22.60
C PHE A 392 22.02 -8.88 23.81
N ARG A 393 20.91 -9.60 23.58
CA ARG A 393 20.02 -10.10 24.65
C ARG A 393 20.68 -11.17 25.51
N GLU A 394 21.49 -12.05 24.91
CA GLU A 394 22.24 -13.08 25.61
C GLU A 394 23.43 -12.52 26.41
N GLY A 395 24.06 -11.44 25.91
CA GLY A 395 25.21 -10.79 26.54
C GLY A 395 24.88 -9.85 27.71
N GLY A 396 23.63 -9.38 27.81
CA GLY A 396 23.20 -8.35 28.77
C GLY A 396 23.83 -6.98 28.51
N PRO A 397 23.18 -5.86 28.89
CA PRO A 397 23.86 -4.56 28.84
C PRO A 397 25.11 -4.61 29.73
N PRO A 398 26.25 -4.02 29.33
CA PRO A 398 27.37 -3.87 30.24
C PRO A 398 26.85 -3.15 31.51
N PRO A 399 27.29 -3.56 32.71
CA PRO A 399 26.86 -2.89 33.93
C PRO A 399 27.12 -1.39 33.79
N ALA A 400 26.10 -0.59 34.06
CA ALA A 400 26.23 0.85 34.12
C ALA A 400 27.43 1.17 35.03
N VAL A 401 28.46 1.78 34.46
CA VAL A 401 29.54 2.36 35.25
C VAL A 401 28.86 3.37 36.17
N PRO A 402 28.87 3.16 37.51
CA PRO A 402 28.28 4.13 38.40
C PRO A 402 29.01 5.47 38.18
N PRO A 403 28.30 6.61 38.24
CA PRO A 403 28.96 7.91 38.22
C PRO A 403 29.98 7.94 39.35
N ASP A 404 31.21 8.29 38.99
CA ASP A 404 32.31 8.45 39.91
C ASP A 404 32.03 9.66 40.81
N ASP A 405 31.29 9.43 41.89
CA ASP A 405 31.13 10.37 42.99
C ASP A 405 32.42 10.38 43.80
N SER A 406 33.36 11.24 43.41
CA SER A 406 34.43 11.68 44.31
C SER A 406 34.68 13.18 44.16
N PRO A 407 34.59 13.96 45.25
CA PRO A 407 34.68 15.42 45.23
C PRO A 407 36.12 15.92 45.25
N HIS A 408 36.30 17.06 44.58
CA HIS A 408 37.42 18.01 44.57
C HIS A 408 38.50 17.91 45.67
N GLN A 409 39.77 18.00 45.25
CA GLN A 409 40.70 19.00 45.81
C GLN A 409 41.53 19.68 44.72
N SER A 410 41.46 21.00 44.73
CA SER A 410 42.20 21.96 43.90
C SER A 410 43.59 22.25 44.49
N THR A 411 44.58 22.58 43.66
CA THR A 411 45.41 23.80 43.79
C THR A 411 46.32 24.01 42.56
N GLU A 412 46.21 25.22 41.96
CA GLU A 412 47.27 26.14 41.48
C GLU A 412 48.38 25.62 40.53
N SER A 413 48.91 26.33 39.53
CA SER A 413 48.73 27.68 38.95
C SER A 413 49.67 27.74 37.72
N THR A 414 49.40 28.71 36.82
CA THR A 414 50.36 29.44 35.94
C THR A 414 50.52 28.99 34.48
N CYS A 415 49.88 29.77 33.58
CA CYS A 415 50.26 30.02 32.16
C CYS A 415 51.34 31.14 32.12
N PRO A 416 52.17 31.31 31.04
CA PRO A 416 51.68 31.56 29.67
C PRO A 416 52.53 31.08 28.45
N THR A 417 51.85 31.03 27.30
CA THR A 417 52.29 30.99 25.87
C THR A 417 53.28 32.13 25.53
N PRO A 418 53.98 32.24 24.34
CA PRO A 418 53.67 31.78 22.95
C PRO A 418 54.91 31.19 22.19
N THR A 419 54.93 30.74 20.91
CA THR A 419 54.65 31.42 19.63
C THR A 419 54.97 30.47 18.43
N ARG A 420 54.04 30.37 17.44
CA ARG A 420 54.22 30.45 15.96
C ARG A 420 55.02 29.39 15.11
N PRO A 421 54.88 29.38 13.75
CA PRO A 421 54.56 28.18 12.96
C PRO A 421 55.48 27.91 11.73
N GLY A 422 55.19 26.84 10.98
CA GLY A 422 55.34 26.82 9.52
C GLY A 422 56.27 25.78 8.89
N CYS A 423 55.89 25.40 7.65
CA CYS A 423 56.68 24.83 6.56
C CYS A 423 56.62 23.30 6.32
N THR A 424 55.76 22.91 5.36
CA THR A 424 56.07 21.97 4.26
C THR A 424 57.23 22.54 3.41
N PRO A 425 57.89 21.81 2.45
CA PRO A 425 57.39 20.68 1.65
C PRO A 425 58.44 19.60 1.28
N SER A 426 58.02 18.63 0.46
CA SER A 426 58.76 18.01 -0.69
C SER A 426 58.90 16.49 -0.64
N SER A 427 58.23 15.81 -1.57
CA SER A 427 58.75 14.61 -2.27
C SER A 427 59.53 15.09 -3.51
N PRO A 428 60.49 14.32 -4.07
CA PRO A 428 60.11 13.29 -5.05
C PRO A 428 61.03 12.04 -5.15
N ALA A 429 60.39 10.97 -5.65
CA ALA A 429 60.87 9.95 -6.61
C ALA A 429 62.22 9.23 -6.43
N SER A 430 62.16 7.89 -6.43
CA SER A 430 63.03 7.04 -7.26
C SER A 430 62.40 5.67 -7.55
N ARG A 431 62.70 5.19 -8.75
CA ARG A 431 62.05 4.13 -9.54
C ARG A 431 62.88 2.81 -9.45
N PRO A 432 62.76 1.80 -10.34
CA PRO A 432 62.34 0.44 -10.00
C PRO A 432 63.43 -0.65 -10.27
N THR A 433 63.17 -1.91 -9.94
CA THR A 433 63.78 -3.04 -10.67
C THR A 433 62.83 -4.24 -10.73
N ARG A 434 62.75 -4.80 -11.94
CA ARG A 434 61.98 -5.96 -12.39
C ARG A 434 62.99 -7.00 -12.83
N THR A 435 62.88 -8.24 -12.37
CA THR A 435 63.48 -9.40 -13.06
C THR A 435 62.80 -10.72 -12.66
N THR A 436 62.20 -11.37 -13.64
CA THR A 436 61.97 -12.83 -13.71
C THR A 436 62.92 -13.35 -14.80
N PRO A 437 63.38 -14.61 -14.77
CA PRO A 437 62.63 -15.70 -15.40
C PRO A 437 62.72 -17.09 -14.71
N ALA A 438 61.81 -17.99 -15.12
CA ALA A 438 61.68 -19.43 -14.80
C ALA A 438 62.75 -20.30 -15.56
N PRO A 439 62.67 -21.65 -15.76
CA PRO A 439 61.75 -22.73 -15.30
C PRO A 439 62.45 -24.11 -14.99
N ASN A 440 61.66 -25.21 -14.99
CA ASN A 440 61.97 -26.67 -14.99
C ASN A 440 62.15 -27.33 -13.61
N GLY A 441 61.67 -28.55 -13.32
CA GLY A 441 60.98 -29.62 -14.05
C GLY A 441 60.59 -30.68 -12.99
N ASP A 442 59.44 -31.35 -13.11
CA ASP A 442 59.27 -32.72 -13.64
C ASP A 442 58.93 -33.73 -12.54
N GLY A 443 57.88 -34.54 -12.79
CA GLY A 443 57.39 -35.58 -11.90
C GLY A 443 56.00 -36.13 -12.27
N ARG A 444 55.82 -36.64 -13.50
CA ARG A 444 54.77 -37.63 -13.88
C ARG A 444 55.12 -39.00 -13.22
N ALA A 445 54.30 -40.06 -13.09
CA ALA A 445 53.05 -40.58 -13.65
C ALA A 445 52.52 -41.65 -12.64
N ASN A 446 51.32 -42.26 -12.65
CA ASN A 446 50.65 -43.06 -13.69
C ASN A 446 49.31 -43.59 -13.07
N THR A 447 48.12 -43.35 -13.64
CA THR A 447 47.34 -44.13 -14.63
C THR A 447 46.40 -45.24 -14.11
N ARG A 448 45.09 -45.13 -14.43
CA ARG A 448 44.26 -46.06 -15.28
C ARG A 448 42.73 -45.84 -15.04
N THR A 449 41.96 -45.35 -16.03
CA THR A 449 41.04 -46.06 -16.98
C THR A 449 39.97 -46.97 -16.33
N ALA A 450 38.68 -47.05 -16.70
CA ALA A 450 37.78 -46.45 -17.70
C ALA A 450 36.30 -46.89 -17.38
N PRO A 451 35.24 -46.35 -18.06
CA PRO A 451 33.78 -46.60 -17.84
C PRO A 451 33.28 -47.81 -18.70
N PRO A 452 31.97 -48.10 -19.05
CA PRO A 452 30.66 -47.42 -18.86
C PRO A 452 29.45 -48.37 -18.53
N ARG A 453 28.19 -47.85 -18.45
CA ARG A 453 26.93 -48.49 -18.97
C ARG A 453 25.62 -47.75 -18.58
N ARG A 454 24.76 -47.54 -19.58
CA ARG A 454 23.27 -47.50 -19.59
C ARG A 454 22.83 -48.57 -20.63
N PRO A 455 21.55 -48.94 -20.85
CA PRO A 455 20.28 -48.69 -20.13
C PRO A 455 19.42 -49.99 -19.95
N SER A 456 18.24 -49.91 -19.33
CA SER A 456 17.17 -50.91 -19.55
C SER A 456 15.75 -50.34 -19.38
N ASN A 457 14.90 -50.70 -20.34
CA ASN A 457 13.43 -50.59 -20.48
C ASN A 457 12.66 -50.94 -19.18
N GLY A 458 11.42 -50.55 -18.87
CA GLY A 458 10.18 -50.03 -19.50
C GLY A 458 9.09 -50.05 -18.37
N PRO A 459 7.75 -50.04 -18.57
CA PRO A 459 6.89 -49.72 -19.72
C PRO A 459 5.88 -48.56 -19.46
N ALA A 460 5.08 -48.22 -20.47
CA ALA A 460 3.92 -47.33 -20.40
C ALA A 460 2.75 -47.91 -19.55
N PRO A 461 1.76 -47.08 -19.17
CA PRO A 461 0.45 -47.28 -19.81
C PRO A 461 -0.35 -46.00 -20.14
N SER A 462 -0.93 -46.04 -21.34
CA SER A 462 -2.27 -45.60 -21.76
C SER A 462 -2.96 -44.38 -21.11
N THR A 463 -3.10 -43.35 -21.94
CA THR A 463 -4.11 -42.29 -21.89
C THR A 463 -5.50 -42.78 -22.35
N THR A 464 -6.54 -42.76 -21.50
CA THR A 464 -7.94 -42.26 -21.74
C THR A 464 -8.76 -42.52 -20.45
N PRO A 465 -9.79 -41.70 -20.09
CA PRO A 465 -11.08 -41.74 -20.78
C PRO A 465 -11.75 -40.38 -21.10
N ALA A 466 -12.58 -40.46 -22.16
CA ALA A 466 -13.83 -39.76 -22.48
C ALA A 466 -14.14 -38.43 -21.76
N SER A 467 -14.30 -37.30 -22.45
CA SER A 467 -15.42 -36.95 -23.36
C SER A 467 -16.79 -36.98 -22.68
N CYS A 468 -17.25 -35.79 -22.26
CA CYS A 468 -18.64 -35.37 -22.34
C CYS A 468 -18.69 -34.05 -23.12
N ALA A 469 -19.09 -34.14 -24.40
CA ALA A 469 -19.82 -33.10 -25.12
C ALA A 469 -21.15 -32.84 -24.38
N THR A 470 -21.87 -31.72 -24.42
CA THR A 470 -22.22 -30.68 -25.43
C THR A 470 -23.15 -29.68 -24.65
N PRO A 471 -23.81 -28.62 -25.20
CA PRO A 471 -23.75 -28.09 -26.56
C PRO A 471 -23.68 -26.55 -26.72
N ARG A 472 -23.24 -26.20 -27.92
CA ARG A 472 -23.63 -25.05 -28.76
C ARG A 472 -25.11 -24.65 -28.64
N ALA A 473 -25.34 -23.34 -28.59
CA ALA A 473 -26.55 -22.67 -29.09
C ALA A 473 -26.11 -21.51 -29.99
N THR A 474 -26.13 -21.73 -31.31
CA THR A 474 -27.08 -21.19 -32.31
C THR A 474 -26.82 -19.74 -32.72
N ARG A 475 -26.33 -19.63 -33.96
CA ARG A 475 -26.35 -18.43 -34.80
C ARG A 475 -27.79 -18.01 -35.08
N CYS A 476 -28.05 -16.71 -35.03
CA CYS A 476 -29.02 -16.06 -35.91
C CYS A 476 -28.27 -15.04 -36.78
N THR A 477 -28.47 -15.18 -38.08
CA THR A 477 -27.90 -14.39 -39.17
C THR A 477 -28.79 -13.19 -39.52
N SER A 478 -28.14 -12.02 -39.65
CA SER A 478 -28.36 -10.97 -40.67
C SER A 478 -29.68 -10.15 -40.63
N PRO A 479 -29.77 -8.96 -41.28
CA PRO A 479 -28.79 -8.31 -42.16
C PRO A 479 -28.51 -6.81 -41.87
N SER A 480 -27.44 -6.31 -42.49
CA SER A 480 -27.15 -4.89 -42.73
C SER A 480 -28.28 -4.18 -43.48
N PRO A 481 -28.30 -2.83 -43.43
CA PRO A 481 -28.13 -2.14 -44.70
C PRO A 481 -27.07 -1.03 -44.68
N THR A 482 -26.61 -0.81 -45.90
CA THR A 482 -25.70 0.16 -46.49
C THR A 482 -25.90 1.63 -46.12
N ASN A 483 -24.76 2.31 -45.92
CA ASN A 483 -24.33 3.58 -46.53
C ASN A 483 -25.41 4.45 -47.22
N THR A 484 -25.58 5.69 -46.74
CA THR A 484 -25.11 6.93 -47.39
C THR A 484 -25.47 8.16 -46.52
N GLY A 485 -24.46 8.89 -46.03
CA GLY A 485 -24.55 10.35 -45.88
C GLY A 485 -24.14 11.00 -47.22
N PRO A 486 -24.44 12.29 -47.48
CA PRO A 486 -23.66 13.35 -46.81
C PRO A 486 -24.40 14.70 -46.61
N GLU A 487 -23.64 15.66 -46.03
CA GLU A 487 -23.80 17.13 -46.05
C GLU A 487 -24.88 17.76 -45.16
N ALA A 488 -24.51 18.46 -44.08
CA ALA A 488 -23.99 19.84 -43.99
C ALA A 488 -25.10 20.91 -44.01
N GLY A 489 -25.24 21.68 -42.92
CA GLY A 489 -26.11 22.87 -42.94
C GLY A 489 -26.49 23.43 -41.57
N ARG A 490 -25.83 24.54 -41.21
CA ARG A 490 -26.07 25.44 -40.07
C ARG A 490 -27.54 25.83 -39.86
N ALA A 491 -27.96 26.01 -38.60
CA ALA A 491 -28.36 27.31 -38.01
C ALA A 491 -29.15 27.15 -36.69
N ARG A 492 -28.70 27.85 -35.64
CA ARG A 492 -29.51 28.36 -34.50
C ARG A 492 -30.14 29.71 -34.93
N PRO A 493 -31.21 30.27 -34.29
CA PRO A 493 -31.41 30.34 -32.83
C PRO A 493 -32.87 30.20 -32.30
N ALA A 494 -32.99 30.26 -30.96
CA ALA A 494 -34.19 30.28 -30.08
C ALA A 494 -35.06 31.57 -30.23
N PRO A 495 -36.05 31.95 -29.36
CA PRO A 495 -36.61 31.36 -28.11
C PRO A 495 -38.16 31.52 -27.92
N MET A 496 -38.65 31.36 -26.68
CA MET A 496 -39.97 31.67 -26.04
C MET A 496 -40.75 30.42 -25.59
N ALA A 497 -40.81 30.07 -24.30
CA ALA A 497 -41.51 30.69 -23.17
C ALA A 497 -43.04 30.47 -23.20
N ALA A 498 -43.56 29.59 -22.33
CA ALA A 498 -44.80 29.80 -21.57
C ALA A 498 -45.01 28.68 -20.53
N ALA A 499 -45.29 29.11 -19.30
CA ALA A 499 -45.65 28.35 -18.13
C ALA A 499 -47.07 27.74 -18.22
N LEU A 500 -47.33 26.67 -17.45
CA LEU A 500 -48.61 26.41 -16.78
C LEU A 500 -48.42 25.27 -15.74
N ALA A 501 -48.75 25.57 -14.49
CA ALA A 501 -48.92 24.62 -13.37
C ALA A 501 -50.44 24.34 -13.19
N PRO A 502 -50.90 23.69 -12.10
CA PRO A 502 -50.67 22.31 -11.65
C PRO A 502 -52.03 21.55 -11.45
N THR A 503 -51.98 20.27 -11.02
CA THR A 503 -52.91 19.51 -10.12
C THR A 503 -53.03 18.01 -10.54
N PRO A 504 -53.52 17.08 -9.68
CA PRO A 504 -53.06 16.76 -8.34
C PRO A 504 -52.70 15.25 -8.17
N ARG A 505 -52.08 14.92 -7.03
CA ARG A 505 -51.74 13.56 -6.55
C ARG A 505 -52.95 12.60 -6.50
N PRO A 506 -52.67 11.28 -6.53
CA PRO A 506 -53.26 10.36 -5.56
C PRO A 506 -52.21 9.75 -4.62
N ALA A 507 -52.67 9.48 -3.40
CA ALA A 507 -51.96 8.94 -2.25
C ALA A 507 -51.74 7.39 -2.36
N PRO A 508 -51.04 6.75 -1.40
CA PRO A 508 -50.13 5.63 -1.66
C PRO A 508 -50.78 4.24 -1.58
N CYS A 509 -50.25 3.31 -2.38
CA CYS A 509 -50.41 1.88 -2.14
C CYS A 509 -49.27 1.38 -1.22
N SER A 510 -49.66 0.95 -0.04
CA SER A 510 -48.84 0.17 0.89
C SER A 510 -48.66 -1.25 0.38
N CYS A 511 -47.41 -1.70 0.23
CA CYS A 511 -47.06 -3.12 0.22
C CYS A 511 -45.81 -3.31 1.09
N ALA A 512 -45.99 -3.88 2.28
CA ALA A 512 -44.93 -4.66 2.91
C ALA A 512 -44.68 -5.91 2.05
N PRO A 513 -43.44 -6.44 2.06
CA PRO A 513 -43.34 -7.76 2.71
C PRO A 513 -42.04 -8.02 3.46
N ALA A 514 -42.23 -8.87 4.49
CA ALA A 514 -41.43 -10.02 4.87
C ALA A 514 -39.96 -9.84 5.29
N ALA A 515 -39.76 -10.01 6.58
CA ALA A 515 -38.57 -10.63 7.13
C ALA A 515 -38.31 -12.00 6.46
N SER A 516 -37.07 -12.25 6.07
CA SER A 516 -36.53 -13.61 5.98
C SER A 516 -35.10 -13.65 6.52
N THR A 517 -34.93 -14.64 7.37
CA THR A 517 -33.75 -15.02 8.12
C THR A 517 -32.72 -15.76 7.25
N SER A 518 -31.47 -15.67 7.69
CA SER A 518 -30.40 -16.68 7.59
C SER A 518 -29.94 -17.14 6.20
N SER A 519 -28.68 -16.86 5.86
CA SER A 519 -27.68 -17.92 5.71
C SER A 519 -26.25 -17.35 5.70
N THR A 520 -25.54 -17.55 6.81
CA THR A 520 -24.08 -17.46 6.89
C THR A 520 -23.47 -18.66 6.18
N ALA A 521 -22.93 -18.46 4.98
CA ALA A 521 -22.03 -19.42 4.35
C ALA A 521 -20.58 -19.01 4.62
N SER A 522 -20.03 -19.59 5.68
CA SER A 522 -18.61 -19.71 5.94
C SER A 522 -17.97 -20.56 4.83
N CYS A 523 -16.98 -20.01 4.12
CA CYS A 523 -16.08 -20.79 3.28
C CYS A 523 -14.63 -20.47 3.64
N GLY A 524 -14.02 -21.42 4.37
CA GLY A 524 -12.70 -21.96 4.04
C GLY A 524 -11.49 -21.09 4.39
N THR A 525 -11.05 -21.19 5.64
CA THR A 525 -9.67 -20.93 6.04
C THR A 525 -8.72 -21.91 5.33
N HIS A 526 -7.87 -21.41 4.42
CA HIS A 526 -6.71 -22.15 3.95
C HIS A 526 -5.52 -21.90 4.89
N SER A 527 -5.12 -22.98 5.57
CA SER A 527 -3.96 -23.08 6.45
C SER A 527 -2.66 -22.84 5.67
N SER A 528 -1.89 -21.82 6.06
CA SER A 528 -0.53 -21.55 5.58
C SER A 528 0.48 -22.26 6.49
N HIS A 529 0.98 -23.42 6.07
CA HIS A 529 2.08 -24.11 6.76
C HIS A 529 3.42 -23.44 6.47
N TRP A 530 3.81 -22.53 7.36
CA TRP A 530 5.17 -22.55 7.89
C TRP A 530 5.03 -23.14 9.29
N ASP A 531 5.75 -24.24 9.54
CA ASP A 531 5.85 -24.97 10.82
C ASP A 531 4.82 -26.10 11.07
N SER A 532 5.39 -27.26 11.39
CA SER A 532 4.76 -28.41 12.04
C SER A 532 5.70 -28.86 13.16
N LEU A 533 5.10 -29.27 14.30
CA LEU A 533 5.67 -29.80 15.55
C LEU A 533 5.73 -28.81 16.72
N THR A 534 4.64 -28.78 17.48
CA THR A 534 4.60 -28.41 18.91
C THR A 534 4.69 -29.67 19.77
N PRO A 535 5.08 -29.54 21.06
CA PRO A 535 4.22 -30.11 22.07
C PRO A 535 3.78 -29.08 23.13
N ALA A 536 2.62 -29.41 23.70
CA ALA A 536 1.77 -28.61 24.56
C ALA A 536 2.38 -28.22 25.91
N SER A 537 1.95 -27.07 26.42
CA SER A 537 1.73 -26.88 27.86
C SER A 537 0.56 -25.91 28.10
N ARG A 538 -0.34 -26.38 28.97
CA ARG A 538 -1.66 -25.85 29.33
C ARG A 538 -1.57 -24.60 30.20
N SER A 539 -2.50 -23.66 30.02
CA SER A 539 -2.93 -22.70 31.05
C SER A 539 -4.34 -23.06 31.54
N PRO A 540 -4.62 -22.99 32.86
CA PRO A 540 -5.91 -23.41 33.42
C PRO A 540 -6.97 -22.30 33.38
N ALA A 541 -8.21 -22.76 33.36
CA ALA A 541 -9.45 -22.02 33.27
C ALA A 541 -9.78 -21.15 34.52
N ARG A 542 -10.38 -19.99 34.27
CA ARG A 542 -11.14 -19.21 35.26
C ARG A 542 -12.50 -19.86 35.54
N ARG A 543 -12.87 -19.98 36.81
CA ARG A 543 -14.26 -20.22 37.27
C ARG A 543 -14.93 -18.90 37.69
N PRO A 544 -16.27 -18.78 37.55
CA PRO A 544 -17.05 -17.66 38.07
C PRO A 544 -17.71 -18.00 39.42
N GLY A 545 -18.03 -16.96 40.20
CA GLY A 545 -18.98 -17.02 41.32
C GLY A 545 -18.40 -16.56 42.65
N ASP A 546 -18.79 -15.37 43.13
CA ASP A 546 -19.62 -15.22 44.34
C ASP A 546 -19.77 -13.73 44.72
N ALA A 547 -21.02 -13.29 44.89
CA ALA A 547 -21.38 -12.12 45.69
C ALA A 547 -21.44 -12.53 47.17
N PRO A 548 -21.24 -11.62 48.15
CA PRO A 548 -22.43 -11.02 48.78
C PRO A 548 -22.27 -9.61 49.40
N ARG A 549 -23.44 -8.93 49.50
CA ARG A 549 -23.96 -8.08 50.61
C ARG A 549 -23.14 -6.89 51.15
N GLY A 550 -23.75 -5.69 51.09
CA GLY A 550 -23.45 -4.53 51.96
C GLY A 550 -23.89 -4.75 53.43
N PRO A 551 -24.09 -3.71 54.29
CA PRO A 551 -24.27 -2.28 54.00
C PRO A 551 -23.42 -1.31 54.88
N GLY A 552 -23.44 -0.01 54.59
CA GLY A 552 -22.84 1.02 55.45
C GLY A 552 -23.20 2.44 55.03
N THR A 553 -23.94 3.11 55.90
CA THR A 553 -24.61 4.43 55.81
C THR A 553 -23.69 5.66 55.98
N THR A 554 -23.84 6.67 55.08
CA THR A 554 -23.93 8.17 55.27
C THR A 554 -22.89 8.98 56.11
N PRO A 555 -22.88 10.35 56.09
CA PRO A 555 -22.88 11.36 55.00
C PRO A 555 -21.91 12.58 55.25
N HIS A 556 -22.05 13.65 54.44
CA HIS A 556 -21.43 15.02 54.50
C HIS A 556 -19.96 15.14 54.02
N SER A 557 -19.56 16.08 53.15
CA SER A 557 -20.06 17.42 52.81
C SER A 557 -19.97 17.71 51.30
#